data_AF-A0A6V7L1C0-F1
#
_entry.id   AF-A0A6V7L1C0-F1
#
_cell.length_a   1.000
_cell.length_b   1.000
_cell.length_c   1.000
_cell.angle_alpha   90.00
_cell.angle_beta   90.00
_cell.angle_gamma   90.00
#
_symmetry.space_group_name_H-M   'P 1'
#
loop_
_entity.id
_entity.type
_entity.pdbx_description
1 polymer ?
#
loop_
_entity_poly.entity_id
_entity_poly.type
_entity_poly.pdbx_seq_one_letter_code
_entity_poly.pdbx_strand_id
1 'polypeptide(L)'
;MANSSIPSCQTGQNLLRPKSLQCKDLHEYLKSLESEILNKLYHNPPICLAVFRELPIIARHYVMRLLFVEQPVPQAVIASWCSKLHSDEHQRIVQVLNELNIWKEASIPGGLPGWILNSIFKKNLKVVLLGGGKAWTMSNQLEIDSKPR
;
A
#
# COMPACT_ATOMS: atom_id res chain seq x y z
N MET A 1 16.12 25.66 -66.20
CA MET A 1 15.05 24.72 -65.81
C MET A 1 15.43 24.15 -64.46
N ALA A 2 14.73 24.62 -63.43
CA ALA A 2 15.02 24.33 -62.03
C ALA A 2 14.41 22.99 -61.65
N ASN A 3 15.23 22.01 -61.28
CA ASN A 3 14.77 20.80 -60.59
C ASN A 3 15.25 20.89 -59.15
N SER A 4 14.39 21.48 -58.33
CA SER A 4 14.55 21.64 -56.89
C SER A 4 14.46 20.29 -56.19
N SER A 5 15.48 20.04 -55.37
CA SER A 5 15.65 18.92 -54.47
C SER A 5 14.45 18.75 -53.54
N ILE A 6 13.85 17.56 -53.54
CA ILE A 6 12.82 17.14 -52.58
C ILE A 6 13.52 16.83 -51.25
N PRO A 7 13.21 17.51 -50.13
CA PRO A 7 13.72 17.10 -48.84
C PRO A 7 12.93 15.90 -48.33
N SER A 8 13.65 14.85 -47.97
CA SER A 8 13.15 13.69 -47.26
C SER A 8 12.69 14.08 -45.86
N CYS A 9 11.37 14.13 -45.65
CA CYS A 9 10.76 14.28 -44.34
C CYS A 9 10.89 12.95 -43.56
N GLN A 10 12.06 12.73 -42.95
CA GLN A 10 12.16 11.88 -41.77
C GLN A 10 11.83 12.72 -40.53
N THR A 11 11.38 12.04 -39.47
CA THR A 11 11.13 12.54 -38.10
C THR A 11 9.65 12.77 -37.76
N GLY A 12 8.96 11.66 -37.53
CA GLY A 12 7.68 11.62 -36.81
C GLY A 12 7.42 10.31 -36.06
N GLN A 13 8.40 9.42 -35.94
CA GLN A 13 8.23 8.09 -35.35
C GLN A 13 8.95 7.98 -34.01
N ASN A 14 8.43 8.61 -32.95
CA ASN A 14 8.84 8.25 -31.57
C ASN A 14 7.82 8.64 -30.47
N LEU A 15 6.63 9.14 -30.79
CA LEU A 15 5.75 9.70 -29.75
C LEU A 15 4.89 8.69 -28.99
N LEU A 16 4.83 7.42 -29.39
CA LEU A 16 4.09 6.40 -28.65
C LEU A 16 4.83 5.07 -28.77
N ARG A 17 5.93 4.90 -28.03
CA ARG A 17 6.35 3.53 -27.67
C ARG A 17 5.20 2.97 -26.82
N PRO A 18 4.48 1.93 -27.27
CA PRO A 18 3.56 1.24 -26.39
C PRO A 18 4.43 0.68 -25.27
N LYS A 19 4.28 1.18 -24.05
CA LYS A 19 4.81 0.48 -22.88
C LYS A 19 4.17 -0.90 -22.94
N SER A 20 4.97 -1.95 -23.11
CA SER A 20 4.47 -3.31 -23.16
C SER A 20 3.64 -3.55 -21.90
N LEU A 21 2.44 -4.12 -22.07
CA LEU A 21 1.59 -4.48 -20.93
C LEU A 21 2.34 -5.53 -20.11
N GLN A 22 2.79 -5.15 -18.92
CA GLN A 22 3.44 -6.05 -17.97
C GLN A 22 2.34 -6.58 -17.05
N CYS A 23 2.07 -7.88 -17.11
CA CYS A 23 1.20 -8.54 -16.13
C CYS A 23 2.01 -8.70 -14.83
N LYS A 24 1.66 -7.93 -13.80
CA LYS A 24 2.26 -8.01 -12.47
C LYS A 24 1.21 -8.36 -11.44
N ASP A 25 1.60 -9.13 -10.43
CA ASP A 25 0.77 -9.31 -9.24
C ASP A 25 0.65 -8.00 -8.47
N LEU A 26 -0.45 -7.82 -7.72
CA LEU A 26 -0.68 -6.59 -6.96
C LEU A 26 0.49 -6.29 -6.01
N HIS A 27 1.00 -7.32 -5.34
CA HIS A 27 2.12 -7.21 -4.43
C HIS A 27 3.40 -6.74 -5.14
N GLU A 28 3.71 -7.28 -6.32
CA GLU A 28 4.87 -6.90 -7.11
C GLU A 28 4.74 -5.47 -7.67
N TYR A 29 3.53 -5.10 -8.10
CA TYR A 29 3.24 -3.74 -8.55
C TYR A 29 3.51 -2.73 -7.44
N LEU A 30 2.95 -2.96 -6.24
CA LEU A 30 3.11 -2.05 -5.10
C LEU A 30 4.58 -1.87 -4.69
N LYS A 31 5.39 -2.94 -4.74
CA LYS A 31 6.83 -2.87 -4.47
C LYS A 31 7.62 -2.03 -5.47
N SER A 32 7.14 -1.96 -6.71
CA SER A 32 7.80 -1.16 -7.76
C SER A 32 7.52 0.34 -7.64
N LEU A 33 6.62 0.75 -6.74
CA LEU A 33 6.26 2.14 -6.55
C LEU A 33 7.13 2.81 -5.49
N GLU A 34 7.36 4.10 -5.66
CA GLU A 34 8.00 4.93 -4.66
C GLU A 34 7.09 5.12 -3.42
N SER A 35 7.71 5.30 -2.25
CA SER A 35 7.01 5.47 -0.97
C SER A 35 6.03 6.65 -0.96
N GLU A 36 6.32 7.73 -1.70
CA GLU A 36 5.42 8.88 -1.85
C GLU A 36 4.15 8.51 -2.64
N ILE A 37 4.31 7.72 -3.71
CA ILE A 37 3.18 7.23 -4.52
C ILE A 37 2.33 6.25 -3.71
N LEU A 38 2.97 5.34 -2.96
CA LEU A 38 2.27 4.42 -2.05
C LEU A 38 1.46 5.19 -0.98
N ASN A 39 2.04 6.24 -0.40
CA ASN A 39 1.33 7.09 0.56
C ASN A 39 0.11 7.76 -0.08
N LYS A 40 0.21 8.27 -1.31
CA LYS A 40 -0.94 8.82 -2.06
C LYS A 40 -2.00 7.76 -2.30
N LEU A 41 -1.59 6.55 -2.66
CA LEU A 41 -2.50 5.42 -2.89
C LEU A 41 -3.27 5.04 -1.61
N TYR A 42 -2.59 5.04 -0.45
CA TYR A 42 -3.20 4.75 0.85
C TYR A 42 -4.16 5.82 1.36
N HIS A 43 -4.28 6.99 0.70
CA HIS A 43 -5.36 7.92 1.03
C HIS A 43 -6.74 7.38 0.66
N ASN A 44 -6.82 6.39 -0.23
CA ASN A 44 -8.06 5.76 -0.66
C ASN A 44 -8.38 4.53 0.22
N PRO A 45 -9.42 4.57 1.08
CA PRO A 45 -9.68 3.49 2.04
C PRO A 45 -9.90 2.10 1.41
N PRO A 46 -10.68 1.93 0.32
CA PRO A 46 -10.77 0.69 -0.43
C PRO A 46 -9.42 0.05 -0.77
N ILE A 47 -8.41 0.85 -1.12
CA ILE A 47 -7.10 0.32 -1.48
C ILE A 47 -6.36 -0.20 -0.25
N CYS A 48 -6.46 0.49 0.89
CA CYS A 48 -5.94 -0.02 2.16
C CYS A 48 -6.55 -1.38 2.52
N LEU A 49 -7.85 -1.58 2.27
CA LEU A 49 -8.52 -2.87 2.49
C LEU A 49 -7.98 -3.95 1.54
N ALA A 50 -7.82 -3.63 0.25
CA ALA A 50 -7.29 -4.55 -0.74
C ALA A 50 -5.87 -5.00 -0.36
N VAL A 51 -4.98 -4.06 -0.04
CA VAL A 51 -3.61 -4.37 0.38
C VAL A 51 -3.60 -5.21 1.66
N PHE A 52 -4.43 -4.87 2.65
CA PHE A 52 -4.54 -5.66 3.88
C PHE A 52 -4.96 -7.12 3.62
N ARG A 53 -5.84 -7.36 2.64
CA ARG A 53 -6.29 -8.72 2.27
C ARG A 53 -5.19 -9.54 1.58
N GLU A 54 -4.35 -8.89 0.77
CA GLU A 54 -3.22 -9.53 0.07
C GLU A 54 -2.02 -9.84 0.98
N LEU A 55 -1.97 -9.28 2.19
CA LEU A 55 -0.89 -9.57 3.13
C LEU A 55 -0.88 -11.04 3.56
N PRO A 56 0.31 -11.63 3.81
CA PRO A 56 0.40 -12.93 4.48
C PRO A 56 -0.39 -12.95 5.79
N ILE A 57 -0.93 -14.11 6.17
CA ILE A 57 -1.80 -14.26 7.36
C ILE A 57 -1.17 -13.66 8.63
N ILE A 58 0.11 -13.95 8.87
CA ILE A 58 0.85 -13.48 10.04
C ILE A 58 1.08 -11.94 10.00
N ALA A 59 1.31 -11.36 8.82
CA ALA A 59 1.40 -9.90 8.65
C ALA A 59 0.08 -9.21 9.01
N ARG A 60 -1.06 -9.81 8.63
CA ARG A 60 -2.38 -9.28 9.03
C ARG A 60 -2.56 -9.29 10.55
N HIS A 61 -2.12 -10.35 11.23
CA HIS A 61 -2.16 -10.39 12.69
C HIS A 61 -1.33 -9.27 13.33
N TYR A 62 -0.15 -8.98 12.80
CA TYR A 62 0.70 -7.89 13.29
C TYR A 62 0.00 -6.54 13.12
N VAL A 63 -0.51 -6.27 11.92
CA VAL A 63 -1.26 -5.04 11.63
C VAL A 63 -2.47 -4.89 12.54
N MET A 64 -3.25 -5.96 12.75
CA MET A 64 -4.43 -5.93 13.62
C MET A 64 -4.08 -5.67 15.09
N ARG A 65 -3.00 -6.27 15.62
CA ARG A 65 -2.52 -6.00 16.98
C ARG A 65 -2.07 -4.56 17.16
N LEU A 66 -1.47 -3.96 16.13
CA LEU A 66 -0.97 -2.59 16.16
C LEU A 66 -2.03 -1.53 15.79
N LEU A 67 -3.17 -1.94 15.23
CA LEU A 67 -4.17 -1.03 14.65
C LEU A 67 -4.64 0.04 15.65
N PHE A 68 -4.77 -0.31 16.92
CA PHE A 68 -5.23 0.60 17.98
C PHE A 68 -4.12 1.13 18.87
N VAL A 69 -2.87 0.76 18.60
CA VAL A 69 -1.71 1.22 19.38
C VAL A 69 -1.25 2.57 18.83
N GLU A 70 -1.27 3.60 19.67
CA GLU A 70 -0.88 4.96 19.27
C GLU A 70 0.63 5.22 19.39
N GLN A 71 1.33 4.47 20.24
CA GLN A 71 2.78 4.59 20.43
C GLN A 71 3.55 3.54 19.61
N PRO A 72 4.82 3.79 19.23
CA PRO A 72 5.63 2.76 18.61
C PRO A 72 5.87 1.58 19.57
N VAL A 73 5.81 0.36 19.04
CA VAL A 73 6.01 -0.87 19.81
C VAL A 73 7.45 -1.35 19.63
N PRO A 74 8.19 -1.66 20.71
CA PRO A 74 9.58 -2.11 20.60
C PRO A 74 9.74 -3.30 19.65
N GLN A 75 10.80 -3.31 18.82
CA GLN A 75 11.02 -4.40 17.85
C GLN A 75 11.13 -5.76 18.55
N ALA A 76 11.76 -5.82 19.72
CA ALA A 76 11.88 -7.05 20.52
C ALA A 76 10.52 -7.64 20.94
N VAL A 77 9.53 -6.78 21.23
CA VAL A 77 8.17 -7.23 21.58
C VAL A 77 7.50 -7.87 20.38
N ILE A 78 7.64 -7.28 19.19
CA ILE A 78 7.04 -7.83 17.96
C ILE A 78 7.75 -9.13 17.55
N ALA A 79 9.08 -9.18 17.66
CA ALA A 79 9.85 -10.40 17.42
C ALA A 79 9.45 -11.53 18.38
N SER A 80 9.07 -11.21 19.63
CA SER A 80 8.60 -12.19 20.62
C SER A 80 7.23 -12.82 20.28
N TRP A 81 6.48 -12.27 19.31
CA TRP A 81 5.20 -12.84 18.88
C TRP A 81 5.35 -14.12 18.06
N CYS A 82 6.53 -14.36 17.48
CA CYS A 82 6.85 -15.60 16.80
C CYS A 82 7.80 -16.45 17.66
N SER A 83 7.64 -17.77 17.59
CA SER A 83 8.61 -18.68 18.20
C SER A 83 9.97 -18.52 17.53
N LYS A 84 11.05 -18.72 18.30
CA LYS A 84 12.43 -18.63 17.80
C LYS A 84 12.72 -19.58 16.63
N LEU A 85 11.96 -20.68 16.53
CA LEU A 85 12.07 -21.65 15.44
C LEU A 85 11.62 -21.08 14.07
N HIS A 86 10.82 -20.01 14.07
CA HIS A 86 10.24 -19.36 12.89
C HIS A 86 10.74 -17.91 12.74
N SER A 87 11.99 -17.65 13.14
CA SER A 87 12.58 -16.31 13.05
C SER A 87 12.75 -15.83 11.61
N ASP A 88 12.96 -16.76 10.68
CA ASP A 88 13.07 -16.47 9.25
C ASP A 88 11.73 -15.97 8.67
N GLU A 89 10.61 -16.58 9.09
CA GLU A 89 9.27 -16.12 8.73
C GLU A 89 9.02 -14.71 9.26
N HIS A 90 9.36 -14.45 10.52
CA HIS A 90 9.28 -13.10 11.09
C HIS A 90 10.04 -12.07 10.25
N GLN A 91 11.29 -12.36 9.85
CA GLN A 91 12.10 -11.47 9.01
C GLN A 91 11.46 -11.21 7.65
N ARG A 92 10.91 -12.23 6.99
CA ARG A 92 10.17 -12.06 5.72
C ARG A 92 8.98 -11.13 5.88
N ILE A 93 8.25 -11.25 6.99
CA ILE A 93 7.09 -10.40 7.27
C ILE A 93 7.48 -8.95 7.54
N VAL A 94 8.57 -8.75 8.30
CA VAL A 94 9.10 -7.41 8.53
C VAL A 94 9.50 -6.75 7.20
N GLN A 95 10.16 -7.50 6.33
CA GLN A 95 10.53 -7.04 5.00
C GLN A 95 9.29 -6.66 4.17
N VAL A 96 8.28 -7.53 4.10
CA VAL A 96 7.03 -7.26 3.35
C VAL A 96 6.33 -5.99 3.85
N LEU A 97 6.20 -5.82 5.18
CA LEU A 97 5.51 -4.67 5.75
C LEU A 97 6.29 -3.36 5.54
N ASN A 98 7.63 -3.41 5.50
CA ASN A 98 8.49 -2.28 5.16
C ASN A 98 8.41 -1.92 3.68
N GLU A 99 8.51 -2.91 2.78
CA GLU A 99 8.44 -2.71 1.32
C GLU A 99 7.11 -2.10 0.89
N LEU A 100 6.01 -2.48 1.55
CA LEU A 100 4.69 -1.91 1.30
C LEU A 100 4.43 -0.61 2.08
N ASN A 101 5.39 -0.10 2.85
CA ASN A 101 5.26 1.12 3.66
C ASN A 101 4.02 1.12 4.58
N ILE A 102 3.67 -0.06 5.11
CA ILE A 102 2.51 -0.27 5.99
C ILE A 102 2.83 0.17 7.41
N TRP A 103 4.09 -0.02 7.81
CA TRP A 103 4.64 0.49 9.05
C TRP A 103 5.98 1.17 8.77
N LYS A 104 6.53 1.80 9.80
CA LYS A 104 7.81 2.49 9.75
C LYS A 104 8.53 2.33 11.08
N GLU A 105 9.85 2.43 11.02
CA GLU A 105 10.68 2.47 12.21
C GLU A 105 10.50 3.83 12.89
N ALA A 106 10.41 3.81 14.21
CA ALA A 106 10.33 4.99 15.05
C ALA A 106 11.14 4.76 16.32
N SER A 107 11.82 5.81 16.79
CA SER A 107 12.54 5.75 18.05
C SER A 107 11.56 5.82 19.22
N ILE A 108 11.74 4.94 20.20
CA ILE A 108 11.01 4.98 21.47
C ILE A 108 11.87 5.64 22.56
N PRO A 109 11.26 6.14 23.65
CA PRO A 109 12.01 6.67 24.78
C PRO A 109 13.08 5.68 25.26
N GLY A 110 14.31 6.16 25.41
CA GLY A 110 15.47 5.30 25.70
C GLY A 110 16.28 4.90 24.47
N GLY A 111 15.96 5.40 23.27
CA GLY A 111 16.77 5.25 22.05
C GLY A 111 16.65 3.89 21.38
N LEU A 112 15.80 3.00 21.89
CA LEU A 112 15.53 1.71 21.28
C LEU A 112 14.68 1.89 19.99
N PRO A 113 14.81 0.96 19.02
CA PRO A 113 13.96 0.98 17.84
C PRO A 113 12.59 0.35 18.11
N GLY A 114 11.56 0.93 17.49
CA GLY A 114 10.20 0.43 17.53
C GLY A 114 9.53 0.49 16.17
N TRP A 115 8.46 -0.28 16.01
CA TRP A 115 7.60 -0.24 14.83
C TRP A 115 6.32 0.54 15.14
N ILE A 116 5.93 1.42 14.22
CA ILE A 116 4.64 2.12 14.26
C ILE A 116 3.97 2.02 12.88
N LEU A 117 2.67 1.78 12.86
CA LEU A 117 1.92 1.77 11.60
C LEU A 117 1.99 3.13 10.91
N ASN A 118 2.01 3.12 9.57
CA ASN A 118 1.83 4.31 8.77
C ASN A 118 0.49 4.97 9.14
N SER A 119 0.52 6.26 9.48
CA SER A 119 -0.65 6.96 10.04
C SER A 119 -1.82 7.04 9.05
N ILE A 120 -1.53 7.19 7.75
CA ILE A 120 -2.54 7.23 6.69
C ILE A 120 -3.17 5.86 6.54
N PHE A 121 -2.33 4.82 6.39
CA PHE A 121 -2.79 3.44 6.27
C PHE A 121 -3.61 3.01 7.49
N LYS A 122 -3.12 3.29 8.71
CA LYS A 122 -3.80 3.01 9.98
C LYS A 122 -5.18 3.68 10.05
N LYS A 123 -5.26 4.97 9.73
CA LYS A 123 -6.52 5.74 9.76
C LYS A 123 -7.54 5.16 8.78
N ASN A 124 -7.13 4.94 7.54
CA ASN A 124 -8.04 4.47 6.49
C ASN A 124 -8.40 2.99 6.65
N LEU A 125 -7.50 2.18 7.20
CA LEU A 125 -7.79 0.80 7.58
C LEU A 125 -8.83 0.73 8.72
N LYS A 126 -8.74 1.60 9.73
CA LYS A 126 -9.78 1.72 10.77
C LYS A 126 -11.14 2.06 10.16
N VAL A 127 -11.18 3.00 9.21
CA VAL A 127 -12.42 3.41 8.52
C VAL A 127 -13.07 2.24 7.76
N VAL A 128 -12.31 1.45 7.01
CA VAL A 128 -12.89 0.32 6.26
C VAL A 128 -13.32 -0.85 7.14
N LEU A 129 -12.66 -1.06 8.29
CA LEU A 129 -12.97 -2.19 9.18
C LEU A 129 -14.09 -1.88 10.18
N LEU A 130 -14.13 -0.66 10.71
CA LEU A 130 -15.07 -0.26 11.76
C LEU A 130 -16.22 0.61 11.23
N GLY A 131 -16.14 1.01 9.96
CA GLY A 131 -17.02 2.01 9.38
C GLY A 131 -16.59 3.44 9.71
N GLY A 132 -17.27 4.39 9.09
CA GLY A 132 -17.00 5.82 9.17
C GLY A 132 -16.45 6.39 7.86
N GLY A 133 -16.05 7.66 7.89
CA GLY A 133 -15.53 8.35 6.71
C GLY A 133 -16.59 8.65 5.65
N LYS A 134 -16.14 8.93 4.42
CA LYS A 134 -17.04 9.18 3.28
C LYS A 134 -17.60 7.86 2.76
N ALA A 135 -18.84 7.90 2.27
CA ALA A 135 -19.44 6.78 1.58
C ALA A 135 -18.51 6.29 0.46
N TRP A 136 -18.48 4.97 0.25
CA TRP A 136 -17.72 4.39 -0.85
C TRP A 136 -18.21 5.00 -2.16
N THR A 137 -17.31 5.22 -3.11
CA THR A 137 -17.63 5.88 -4.39
C THR A 137 -18.80 5.24 -5.12
N MET A 138 -19.06 3.95 -4.89
CA MET A 138 -20.18 3.19 -5.45
C MET A 138 -21.50 3.35 -4.66
N SER A 139 -21.44 3.67 -3.36
CA SER A 139 -22.63 3.81 -2.51
C SER A 139 -23.45 5.05 -2.86
N ASN A 140 -22.83 6.11 -3.39
CA ASN A 140 -23.53 7.30 -3.87
C ASN A 140 -24.37 7.05 -5.14
N GLN A 141 -24.17 5.91 -5.81
CA GLN A 141 -24.94 5.52 -7.00
C GLN A 141 -26.08 4.55 -6.67
N LEU A 142 -26.20 4.12 -5.40
CA LEU A 142 -27.29 3.26 -4.98
C LEU A 142 -28.51 4.14 -4.71
N GLU A 143 -29.62 3.85 -5.39
CA GLU A 143 -30.88 4.51 -5.10
C GLU A 143 -31.31 4.24 -3.65
N ILE A 144 -31.85 5.27 -3.01
CA ILE A 144 -32.39 5.15 -1.66
C ILE A 144 -33.62 4.25 -1.74
N ASP A 145 -33.60 3.13 -1.01
CA ASP A 145 -34.72 2.21 -0.96
C ASP A 145 -35.98 2.95 -0.48
N SER A 146 -36.96 3.11 -1.37
CA SER A 146 -38.22 3.83 -1.08
C SER A 146 -39.14 3.05 -0.13
N LYS A 147 -38.82 1.81 0.24
CA LYS A 147 -39.61 1.04 1.21
C LYS A 147 -38.73 0.52 2.35
N PRO A 148 -38.75 1.14 3.53
CA PRO A 148 -38.27 0.44 4.72
C PRO A 148 -39.17 -0.78 4.95
N ARG A 149 -38.57 -1.98 5.03
CA ARG A 149 -39.26 -3.20 5.47
C ARG A 149 -39.72 -3.09 6.91
#